data_AF-A0A833WGB2-F1
#
_entry.id   AF-A0A833WGB2-F1
#
_cell.length_a   1.000
_cell.length_b   1.000
_cell.length_c   1.000
_cell.angle_alpha   90.00
_cell.angle_beta   90.00
_cell.angle_gamma   90.00
#
_symmetry.space_group_name_H-M   'P 1'
#
loop_
_entity.id
_entity.type
_entity.pdbx_description
1 polymer ?
#
loop_
_entity_poly.entity_id
_entity_poly.type
_entity_poly.pdbx_seq_one_letter_code
_entity_poly.pdbx_strand_id
1 'polypeptide(L)'
;MTIQANADNLPADGINTEALLKSYGRERQLIAKTNTQFSLSNVARTMKIPRALNVSHDNAQTLAKVVNSAPMQLLPLRAQREIAQRIMRVGKMPLGLLDEAEEAGGAGSSLGNHMRSSVKDIVTRRKTLGMLFYHFDIGFSYDAASWANRAKKLMEDSALDKSVEFRTEVSDDDSIIYAPKFRVGERFPHFWCSSENARVSTHDMMRLALQSGESDHVQFVLVVTGRDAAQVISSCLSSTSSAVATHLSLVVLRSSADGPANVNTAIEEAQNTSTFSSVLSWQVLEDESDNKAWTHFMNSKAAALVRPDGHIGAMWKADEIDGLSGAALTQSMQQAVQLG
;
A
#
# COMPACT_ATOMS: atom_id res chain seq x y z
N MET A 1 9.02 -29.16 -13.25
CA MET A 1 8.61 -29.11 -14.67
C MET A 1 9.01 -27.73 -15.17
N THR A 2 10.02 -27.73 -16.02
CA THR A 2 10.83 -26.60 -16.47
C THR A 2 9.96 -25.64 -17.30
N ILE A 3 9.78 -24.39 -16.86
CA ILE A 3 9.19 -23.36 -17.72
C ILE A 3 10.35 -22.68 -18.44
N GLN A 4 10.74 -23.31 -19.53
CA GLN A 4 11.50 -22.71 -20.60
C GLN A 4 10.48 -22.47 -21.71
N ALA A 5 9.91 -21.27 -21.76
CA ALA A 5 8.95 -20.89 -22.80
C ALA A 5 9.12 -19.42 -23.14
N ASN A 6 9.59 -19.21 -24.39
CA ASN A 6 9.50 -17.99 -25.20
C ASN A 6 10.44 -16.84 -24.85
N ALA A 7 11.74 -17.05 -25.10
CA ALA A 7 12.72 -15.97 -25.28
C ALA A 7 12.74 -15.40 -26.72
N ASP A 8 11.95 -15.94 -27.66
CA ASP A 8 12.17 -15.73 -29.10
C ASP A 8 11.25 -14.70 -29.77
N ASN A 9 10.64 -13.78 -29.03
CA ASN A 9 9.92 -12.63 -29.61
C ASN A 9 10.08 -11.37 -28.73
N LEU A 10 11.33 -11.03 -28.41
CA LEU A 10 11.66 -9.74 -27.84
C LEU A 10 11.68 -8.71 -28.98
N PRO A 11 10.86 -7.66 -28.98
CA PRO A 11 11.09 -6.54 -29.87
C PRO A 11 12.48 -5.99 -29.56
N ALA A 12 13.33 -5.93 -30.58
CA ALA A 12 14.58 -5.20 -30.53
C ALA A 12 14.25 -3.75 -30.13
N ASP A 13 14.85 -3.28 -29.03
CA ASP A 13 14.80 -1.90 -28.56
C ASP A 13 13.42 -1.36 -28.15
N GLY A 14 12.70 -2.02 -27.24
CA GLY A 14 11.52 -1.38 -26.62
C GLY A 14 11.07 -2.01 -25.31
N ILE A 15 10.44 -1.21 -24.44
CA ILE A 15 9.72 -1.74 -23.28
C ILE A 15 8.49 -2.48 -23.78
N ASN A 16 8.33 -3.73 -23.37
CA ASN A 16 7.15 -4.52 -23.72
C ASN A 16 5.94 -4.04 -22.90
N THR A 17 5.20 -3.07 -23.45
CA THR A 17 3.99 -2.50 -22.83
C THR A 17 2.93 -3.55 -22.55
N GLU A 18 2.79 -4.58 -23.39
CA GLU A 18 1.84 -5.67 -23.16
C GLU A 18 2.24 -6.51 -21.93
N ALA A 19 3.53 -6.79 -21.76
CA ALA A 19 4.06 -7.44 -20.57
C ALA A 19 3.81 -6.60 -19.31
N LEU A 20 3.92 -5.27 -19.41
CA LEU A 20 3.60 -4.34 -18.31
C LEU A 20 2.13 -4.31 -17.95
N LEU A 21 1.23 -4.30 -18.92
CA LEU A 21 -0.19 -4.37 -18.64
C LEU A 21 -0.58 -5.72 -18.02
N LYS A 22 0.04 -6.82 -18.50
CA LYS A 22 -0.19 -8.16 -17.94
C LYS A 22 0.31 -8.29 -16.51
N SER A 23 1.50 -7.79 -16.20
CA SER A 23 2.03 -7.82 -14.83
C SER A 23 1.23 -6.93 -13.90
N TYR A 24 0.88 -5.71 -14.33
CA TYR A 24 0.00 -4.83 -13.59
C TYR A 24 -1.32 -5.54 -13.24
N GLY A 25 -1.93 -6.23 -14.20
CA GLY A 25 -3.13 -7.03 -13.99
C GLY A 25 -2.94 -8.11 -12.93
N ARG A 26 -1.84 -8.87 -12.99
CA ARG A 26 -1.52 -9.94 -12.02
C ARG A 26 -1.26 -9.38 -10.62
N GLU A 27 -0.39 -8.37 -10.52
CA GLU A 27 0.00 -7.70 -9.29
C GLU A 27 -1.23 -7.11 -8.59
N ARG A 28 -2.03 -6.29 -9.31
CA ARG A 28 -3.23 -5.65 -8.75
C ARG A 28 -4.35 -6.62 -8.45
N GLN A 29 -4.49 -7.71 -9.20
CA GLN A 29 -5.47 -8.73 -8.88
C GLN A 29 -5.17 -9.39 -7.52
N LEU A 30 -3.89 -9.63 -7.20
CA LEU A 30 -3.52 -10.17 -5.89
C LEU A 30 -3.90 -9.18 -4.78
N ILE A 31 -3.57 -7.90 -4.94
CA ILE A 31 -3.93 -6.86 -3.96
C ILE A 31 -5.45 -6.79 -3.79
N ALA A 32 -6.22 -6.81 -4.88
CA ALA A 32 -7.67 -6.77 -4.82
C ALA A 32 -8.28 -7.98 -4.09
N LYS A 33 -7.76 -9.19 -4.34
CA LYS A 33 -8.19 -10.40 -3.62
C LYS A 33 -7.90 -10.30 -2.13
N THR A 34 -6.69 -9.87 -1.77
CA THR A 34 -6.30 -9.68 -0.37
C THR A 34 -7.16 -8.61 0.31
N ASN A 35 -7.38 -7.46 -0.33
CA ASN A 35 -8.23 -6.39 0.20
C ASN A 35 -9.70 -6.84 0.35
N THR A 36 -10.18 -7.72 -0.53
CA THR A 36 -11.52 -8.33 -0.41
C THR A 36 -11.60 -9.25 0.81
N GLN A 37 -10.64 -10.14 0.98
CA GLN A 37 -10.58 -11.00 2.17
C GLN A 37 -10.49 -10.17 3.44
N PHE A 38 -9.70 -9.10 3.41
CA PHE A 38 -9.54 -8.18 4.51
C PHE A 38 -10.85 -7.45 4.85
N SER A 39 -11.59 -6.98 3.84
CA SER A 39 -12.91 -6.37 4.01
C SER A 39 -13.91 -7.33 4.66
N LEU A 40 -13.90 -8.61 4.26
CA LEU A 40 -14.75 -9.64 4.89
C LEU A 40 -14.39 -9.86 6.37
N SER A 41 -13.09 -9.89 6.70
CA SER A 41 -12.63 -9.97 8.09
C SER A 41 -13.08 -8.75 8.90
N ASN A 42 -13.01 -7.54 8.33
CA ASN A 42 -13.46 -6.32 9.01
C ASN A 42 -14.98 -6.33 9.26
N VAL A 43 -15.78 -6.82 8.29
CA VAL A 43 -17.24 -7.03 8.48
C VAL A 43 -17.50 -8.04 9.61
N ALA A 44 -16.76 -9.15 9.64
CA ALA A 44 -16.90 -10.14 10.70
C ALA A 44 -16.58 -9.57 12.09
N ARG A 45 -15.62 -8.63 12.18
CA ARG A 45 -15.29 -7.91 13.43
C ARG A 45 -16.41 -6.96 13.87
N THR A 46 -17.10 -6.31 12.93
CA THR A 46 -18.28 -5.48 13.25
C THR A 46 -19.39 -6.29 13.91
N MET A 47 -19.50 -7.60 13.59
CA MET A 47 -20.47 -8.50 14.21
C MET A 47 -20.18 -8.83 15.69
N LYS A 48 -19.02 -8.42 16.25
CA LYS A 48 -18.71 -8.62 17.68
C LYS A 48 -19.67 -7.87 18.60
N ILE A 49 -20.07 -6.64 18.25
CA ILE A 49 -21.02 -5.84 19.07
C ILE A 49 -22.41 -6.49 19.10
N PRO A 50 -23.07 -6.78 17.95
CA PRO A 50 -24.35 -7.46 17.96
C PRO A 50 -24.30 -8.82 18.69
N ARG A 51 -23.22 -9.60 18.53
CA ARG A 51 -23.02 -10.85 19.28
C ARG A 51 -22.93 -10.63 20.80
N ALA A 52 -22.21 -9.60 21.25
CA ALA A 52 -22.12 -9.25 22.67
C ALA A 52 -23.47 -8.81 23.27
N LEU A 53 -24.38 -8.32 22.43
CA LEU A 53 -25.76 -7.99 22.80
C LEU A 53 -26.73 -9.17 22.66
N ASN A 54 -26.24 -10.38 22.35
CA ASN A 54 -27.04 -11.57 22.01
C ASN A 54 -27.99 -11.38 20.80
N VAL A 55 -27.72 -10.39 19.95
CA VAL A 55 -28.43 -10.12 18.70
C VAL A 55 -27.52 -10.48 17.54
N SER A 56 -27.37 -11.77 17.23
CA SER A 56 -26.52 -12.20 16.10
C SER A 56 -27.31 -12.31 14.79
N HIS A 57 -26.62 -12.10 13.66
CA HIS A 57 -27.17 -12.37 12.33
C HIS A 57 -27.56 -13.85 12.18
N ASP A 58 -26.80 -14.77 12.77
CA ASP A 58 -27.06 -16.21 12.72
C ASP A 58 -28.39 -16.56 13.40
N ASN A 59 -28.72 -15.88 14.50
CA ASN A 59 -30.00 -16.01 15.18
C ASN A 59 -31.13 -15.46 14.30
N ALA A 60 -30.93 -14.33 13.63
CA ALA A 60 -31.90 -13.75 12.70
C ALA A 60 -32.12 -14.63 11.45
N GLN A 61 -31.06 -15.24 10.90
CA GLN A 61 -31.16 -16.14 9.75
C GLN A 61 -31.84 -17.46 10.14
N THR A 62 -31.55 -17.99 11.32
CA THR A 62 -32.23 -19.17 11.87
C THR A 62 -33.71 -18.88 12.09
N LEU A 63 -34.05 -17.72 12.63
CA LEU A 63 -35.42 -17.26 12.77
C LEU A 63 -36.12 -17.16 11.41
N ALA A 64 -35.48 -16.56 10.41
CA ALA A 64 -36.04 -16.46 9.06
C ALA A 64 -36.27 -17.84 8.43
N LYS A 65 -35.36 -18.79 8.62
CA LYS A 65 -35.53 -20.18 8.18
C LYS A 65 -36.70 -20.88 8.88
N VAL A 66 -36.85 -20.67 10.19
CA VAL A 66 -37.94 -21.25 10.98
C VAL A 66 -39.29 -20.67 10.55
N VAL A 67 -39.39 -19.34 10.44
CA VAL A 67 -40.62 -18.66 10.01
C VAL A 67 -41.03 -19.05 8.59
N ASN A 68 -40.06 -19.24 7.69
CA ASN A 68 -40.31 -19.62 6.30
C ASN A 68 -40.33 -21.14 6.08
N SER A 69 -40.28 -21.97 7.13
CA SER A 69 -40.29 -23.43 7.00
C SER A 69 -41.68 -23.96 6.60
N ALA A 70 -41.72 -25.09 5.89
CA ALA A 70 -42.97 -25.70 5.45
C ALA A 70 -43.98 -25.97 6.60
N PRO A 71 -43.57 -26.43 7.80
CA PRO A 71 -44.49 -26.58 8.92
C PRO A 71 -45.10 -25.27 9.42
N MET A 72 -44.35 -24.16 9.37
CA MET A 72 -44.85 -22.83 9.72
C MET A 72 -45.82 -22.27 8.68
N GLN A 73 -45.57 -22.52 7.39
CA GLN A 73 -46.44 -22.08 6.30
C GLN A 73 -47.80 -22.78 6.31
N LEU A 74 -47.92 -23.95 6.93
CA LEU A 74 -49.18 -24.68 7.11
C LEU A 74 -50.08 -24.09 8.20
N LEU A 75 -49.56 -23.19 9.05
CA LEU A 75 -50.35 -22.55 10.09
C LEU A 75 -51.16 -21.37 9.55
N PRO A 76 -52.34 -21.04 10.13
CA PRO A 76 -53.07 -19.83 9.80
C PRO A 76 -52.23 -18.57 10.03
N LEU A 77 -52.37 -17.55 9.18
CA LEU A 77 -51.57 -16.31 9.23
C LEU A 77 -51.57 -15.61 10.61
N ARG A 78 -52.67 -15.71 11.37
CA ARG A 78 -52.74 -15.17 12.74
C ARG A 78 -51.81 -15.92 13.70
N ALA A 79 -51.79 -17.25 13.63
CA ALA A 79 -50.90 -18.08 14.44
C ALA A 79 -49.43 -17.88 14.03
N GLN A 80 -49.15 -17.75 12.73
CA GLN A 80 -47.80 -17.41 12.24
C GLN A 80 -47.30 -16.08 12.82
N ARG A 81 -48.15 -15.04 12.80
CA ARG A 81 -47.84 -13.72 13.36
C ARG A 81 -47.61 -13.77 14.87
N GLU A 82 -48.44 -14.47 15.62
CA GLU A 82 -48.26 -14.60 17.08
C GLU A 82 -46.97 -15.34 17.44
N ILE A 83 -46.67 -16.45 16.75
CA ILE A 83 -45.44 -17.21 16.96
C ILE A 83 -44.21 -16.34 16.63
N ALA A 84 -44.23 -15.64 15.49
CA ALA A 84 -43.16 -14.73 15.10
C ALA A 84 -42.97 -13.59 16.12
N GLN A 85 -44.05 -12.98 16.60
CA GLN A 85 -43.99 -11.93 17.63
C GLN A 85 -43.44 -12.44 18.96
N ARG A 86 -43.81 -13.65 19.38
CA ARG A 86 -43.28 -14.28 20.60
C ARG A 86 -41.79 -14.56 20.48
N ILE A 87 -41.33 -15.09 19.33
CA ILE A 87 -39.91 -15.34 19.11
C ILE A 87 -39.12 -14.02 19.03
N MET A 88 -39.65 -13.00 18.36
CA MET A 88 -39.05 -11.66 18.35
C MET A 88 -38.96 -11.06 19.75
N ARG A 89 -39.98 -11.25 20.60
CA ARG A 89 -39.97 -10.78 21.99
C ARG A 89 -38.88 -11.47 22.81
N VAL A 90 -38.72 -12.78 22.66
CA VAL A 90 -37.63 -13.54 23.29
C VAL A 90 -36.26 -13.09 22.75
N GLY A 91 -36.13 -12.89 21.44
CA GLY A 91 -34.89 -12.41 20.81
C GLY A 91 -34.51 -10.97 21.19
N LYS A 92 -35.49 -10.12 21.54
CA LYS A 92 -35.27 -8.75 22.04
C LYS A 92 -35.12 -8.68 23.57
N MET A 93 -35.42 -9.75 24.30
CA MET A 93 -35.32 -9.78 25.77
C MET A 93 -33.93 -9.35 26.28
N PRO A 94 -32.79 -9.75 25.67
CA PRO A 94 -31.47 -9.26 26.07
C PRO A 94 -31.31 -7.74 25.98
N LEU A 95 -31.99 -7.09 25.03
CA LEU A 95 -31.97 -5.63 24.91
C LEU A 95 -32.81 -4.97 26.01
N GLY A 96 -33.97 -5.53 26.37
CA GLY A 96 -34.78 -5.02 27.49
C GLY A 96 -34.07 -5.11 28.85
N LEU A 97 -33.19 -6.11 29.02
CA LEU A 97 -32.33 -6.24 30.21
C LEU A 97 -31.24 -5.15 30.31
N LEU A 98 -30.98 -4.39 29.23
CA LEU A 98 -30.10 -3.22 29.25
C LEU A 98 -30.84 -1.95 29.69
N ASP A 99 -32.12 -1.83 29.34
CA ASP A 99 -32.99 -0.68 29.65
C ASP A 99 -33.47 -0.69 31.11
N GLU A 100 -33.73 -1.87 31.70
CA GLU A 100 -34.15 -2.02 33.11
C GLU A 100 -33.14 -1.42 34.12
N ALA A 101 -31.86 -1.35 33.76
CA ALA A 101 -30.81 -0.77 34.61
C ALA A 101 -30.83 0.78 34.63
N GLU A 102 -31.29 1.40 33.54
CA GLU A 102 -31.30 2.86 33.38
C GLU A 102 -32.59 3.47 33.96
N GLU A 103 -33.75 2.83 33.73
CA GLU A 103 -35.02 3.32 34.26
C GLU A 103 -35.24 3.05 35.77
N ALA A 104 -34.65 1.97 36.32
CA ALA A 104 -34.88 1.58 37.71
C ALA A 104 -33.89 2.15 38.74
N GLY A 105 -32.88 2.92 38.31
CA GLY A 105 -31.87 3.52 39.20
C GLY A 105 -31.08 2.51 40.05
N GLY A 106 -31.10 1.22 39.69
CA GLY A 106 -30.54 0.11 40.45
C GLY A 106 -29.49 -0.70 39.69
N ALA A 107 -28.85 -1.67 40.36
CA ALA A 107 -27.97 -2.62 39.70
C ALA A 107 -28.78 -3.46 38.71
N GLY A 108 -28.62 -3.22 37.41
CA GLY A 108 -29.29 -3.98 36.35
C GLY A 108 -29.09 -5.49 36.49
N SER A 109 -29.81 -6.29 35.69
CA SER A 109 -29.65 -7.75 35.69
C SER A 109 -28.18 -8.16 35.50
N SER A 110 -27.75 -9.28 36.09
CA SER A 110 -26.37 -9.78 35.94
C SER A 110 -26.00 -10.00 34.47
N LEU A 111 -26.95 -10.46 33.67
CA LEU A 111 -26.83 -10.60 32.21
C LEU A 111 -26.70 -9.24 31.51
N GLY A 112 -27.54 -8.26 31.85
CA GLY A 112 -27.46 -6.89 31.34
C GLY A 112 -26.11 -6.22 31.64
N ASN A 113 -25.62 -6.36 32.87
CA ASN A 113 -24.32 -5.83 33.28
C ASN A 113 -23.17 -6.53 32.55
N HIS A 114 -23.25 -7.84 32.34
CA HIS A 114 -22.26 -8.58 31.54
C HIS A 114 -22.24 -8.14 30.08
N MET A 115 -23.41 -7.96 29.44
CA MET A 115 -23.52 -7.46 28.06
C MET A 115 -22.95 -6.05 27.95
N ARG A 116 -23.30 -5.14 28.88
CA ARG A 116 -22.77 -3.78 28.93
C ARG A 116 -21.25 -3.75 29.12
N SER A 117 -20.72 -4.59 30.02
CA SER A 117 -19.28 -4.75 30.22
C SER A 117 -18.57 -5.27 28.97
N SER A 118 -19.16 -6.26 28.30
CA SER A 118 -18.62 -6.85 27.07
C SER A 118 -18.58 -5.84 25.92
N VAL A 119 -19.66 -5.09 25.69
CA VAL A 119 -19.70 -4.02 24.68
C VAL A 119 -18.72 -2.91 25.03
N LYS A 120 -18.66 -2.50 26.30
CA LYS A 120 -17.69 -1.49 26.77
C LYS A 120 -16.26 -1.96 26.51
N ASP A 121 -15.92 -3.22 26.82
CA ASP A 121 -14.58 -3.76 26.54
C ASP A 121 -14.25 -3.71 25.05
N ILE A 122 -15.18 -4.14 24.20
CA ILE A 122 -15.01 -4.14 22.75
C ILE A 122 -14.78 -2.73 22.20
N VAL A 123 -15.57 -1.74 22.65
CA VAL A 123 -15.48 -0.35 22.21
C VAL A 123 -14.21 0.32 22.76
N THR A 124 -13.96 0.20 24.07
CA THR A 124 -12.80 0.82 24.72
C THR A 124 -11.48 0.28 24.17
N ARG A 125 -11.41 -1.03 23.90
CA ARG A 125 -10.21 -1.65 23.29
C ARG A 125 -10.21 -1.63 21.76
N ARG A 126 -11.17 -0.96 21.11
CA ARG A 126 -11.27 -0.82 19.64
C ARG A 126 -11.22 -2.15 18.87
N LYS A 127 -11.78 -3.22 19.44
CA LYS A 127 -11.75 -4.59 18.88
C LYS A 127 -12.69 -4.82 17.69
N THR A 128 -13.27 -3.76 17.14
CA THR A 128 -14.28 -3.79 16.08
C THR A 128 -13.72 -3.26 14.78
N LEU A 129 -14.40 -2.31 14.14
CA LEU A 129 -14.05 -1.78 12.84
C LEU A 129 -12.77 -0.95 12.98
N GLY A 130 -11.67 -1.43 12.39
CA GLY A 130 -10.57 -0.54 12.06
C GLY A 130 -11.04 0.37 10.91
N MET A 131 -10.74 1.66 10.97
CA MET A 131 -11.09 2.61 9.90
C MET A 131 -9.89 3.00 9.04
N LEU A 132 -8.68 2.66 9.49
CA LEU A 132 -7.43 3.03 8.85
C LEU A 132 -6.57 1.78 8.73
N PHE A 133 -6.12 1.49 7.50
CA PHE A 133 -5.34 0.30 7.17
C PHE A 133 -4.20 0.69 6.23
N TYR A 134 -3.28 1.52 6.73
CA TYR A 134 -2.18 2.09 5.95
C TYR A 134 -1.41 1.05 5.12
N HIS A 135 -1.25 -0.18 5.62
CA HIS A 135 -0.60 -1.26 4.88
C HIS A 135 -1.42 -1.80 3.69
N PHE A 136 -2.75 -1.90 3.80
CA PHE A 136 -3.61 -2.32 2.68
C PHE A 136 -3.88 -1.17 1.69
N ASP A 137 -3.75 0.08 2.14
CA ASP A 137 -4.00 1.27 1.33
C ASP A 137 -2.75 1.73 0.55
N ILE A 138 -1.60 1.85 1.22
CA ILE A 138 -0.36 2.42 0.66
C ILE A 138 0.90 1.59 0.90
N GLY A 139 0.87 0.63 1.84
CA GLY A 139 2.03 -0.17 2.25
C GLY A 139 2.07 -1.60 1.72
N PHE A 140 1.31 -1.91 0.68
CA PHE A 140 1.37 -3.21 0.04
C PHE A 140 2.62 -3.33 -0.83
N SER A 141 3.02 -4.56 -1.11
CA SER A 141 4.17 -4.85 -1.96
C SER A 141 3.73 -5.70 -3.15
N TYR A 142 4.34 -5.46 -4.32
CA TYR A 142 4.21 -6.34 -5.48
C TYR A 142 5.01 -7.63 -5.37
N ASP A 143 5.93 -7.75 -4.39
CA ASP A 143 6.49 -9.04 -3.99
C ASP A 143 5.38 -9.91 -3.38
N ALA A 144 4.76 -10.73 -4.22
CA ALA A 144 3.59 -11.53 -3.87
C ALA A 144 3.82 -12.45 -2.67
N ALA A 145 5.00 -13.05 -2.58
CA ALA A 145 5.34 -13.99 -1.52
C ALA A 145 5.52 -13.27 -0.17
N SER A 146 6.26 -12.16 -0.19
CA SER A 146 6.44 -11.31 1.00
C SER A 146 5.11 -10.72 1.46
N TRP A 147 4.33 -10.18 0.52
CA TRP A 147 3.06 -9.52 0.81
C TRP A 147 2.01 -10.49 1.33
N ALA A 148 1.83 -11.66 0.72
CA ALA A 148 0.82 -12.63 1.19
C ALA A 148 1.08 -13.07 2.65
N ASN A 149 2.34 -13.31 3.00
CA ASN A 149 2.73 -13.67 4.36
C ASN A 149 2.49 -12.52 5.35
N ARG A 150 2.84 -11.29 4.97
CA ARG A 150 2.63 -10.10 5.80
C ARG A 150 1.14 -9.79 5.95
N ALA A 151 0.38 -9.78 4.87
CA ALA A 151 -1.06 -9.53 4.86
C ALA A 151 -1.80 -10.49 5.78
N LYS A 152 -1.46 -11.80 5.75
CA LYS A 152 -2.06 -12.79 6.65
C LYS A 152 -1.90 -12.41 8.13
N LYS A 153 -0.69 -11.99 8.55
CA LYS A 153 -0.42 -11.53 9.92
C LYS A 153 -1.18 -10.24 10.23
N LEU A 154 -1.24 -9.31 9.28
CA LEU A 154 -1.92 -8.03 9.46
C LEU A 154 -3.46 -8.15 9.53
N MET A 155 -4.01 -9.23 9.00
CA MET A 155 -5.44 -9.57 9.11
C MET A 155 -5.81 -10.23 10.45
N GLU A 156 -4.83 -10.58 11.29
CA GLU A 156 -5.10 -11.13 12.61
C GLU A 156 -5.69 -10.07 13.55
N ASP A 157 -6.56 -10.49 14.47
CA ASP A 157 -7.27 -9.57 15.34
C ASP A 157 -6.32 -8.68 16.18
N SER A 158 -5.19 -9.23 16.61
CA SER A 158 -4.15 -8.52 17.37
C SER A 158 -3.50 -7.38 16.58
N ALA A 159 -3.27 -7.57 15.28
CA ALA A 159 -2.72 -6.54 14.40
C ALA A 159 -3.81 -5.50 14.06
N LEU A 160 -5.04 -5.95 13.81
CA LEU A 160 -6.15 -5.04 13.52
C LEU A 160 -6.55 -4.16 14.70
N ASP A 161 -6.44 -4.65 15.93
CA ASP A 161 -6.67 -3.86 17.15
C ASP A 161 -5.68 -2.69 17.27
N LYS A 162 -4.50 -2.82 16.64
CA LYS A 162 -3.48 -1.79 16.61
C LYS A 162 -3.49 -0.98 15.31
N SER A 163 -4.37 -1.24 14.33
CA SER A 163 -4.22 -0.78 12.92
C SER A 163 -4.05 0.73 12.72
N VAL A 164 -4.43 1.53 13.72
CA VAL A 164 -4.26 2.99 13.78
C VAL A 164 -2.83 3.44 14.09
N GLU A 165 -1.98 2.55 14.60
CA GLU A 165 -0.57 2.83 14.88
C GLU A 165 0.17 3.00 13.55
N PHE A 166 0.66 4.23 13.32
CA PHE A 166 1.54 4.54 12.21
C PHE A 166 2.80 5.21 12.74
N ARG A 167 3.93 4.98 12.05
CA ARG A 167 5.14 5.79 12.23
C ARG A 167 5.56 6.37 10.89
N THR A 168 6.03 7.60 10.94
CA THR A 168 6.67 8.28 9.80
C THR A 168 8.11 7.80 9.58
N GLU A 169 8.71 7.16 10.60
CA GLU A 169 10.09 6.67 10.55
C GLU A 169 10.24 5.47 9.62
N VAL A 170 11.27 5.50 8.76
CA VAL A 170 11.68 4.32 7.98
C VAL A 170 12.31 3.31 8.94
N SER A 171 11.78 2.09 8.96
CA SER A 171 12.24 1.01 9.82
C SER A 171 11.97 -0.33 9.18
N ASP A 172 12.89 -1.29 9.38
CA ASP A 172 12.67 -2.68 9.00
C ASP A 172 11.89 -3.48 10.06
N ASP A 173 11.59 -2.86 11.21
CA ASP A 173 10.88 -3.51 12.32
C ASP A 173 9.43 -3.87 11.94
N ASP A 174 9.14 -5.17 12.01
CA ASP A 174 7.82 -5.73 11.76
C ASP A 174 6.87 -5.63 12.98
N SER A 175 7.34 -5.13 14.13
CA SER A 175 6.51 -4.86 15.30
C SER A 175 5.52 -3.71 15.08
N ILE A 176 5.82 -2.83 14.11
CA ILE A 176 5.00 -1.69 13.71
C ILE A 176 4.15 -2.08 12.50
N ILE A 177 2.89 -1.68 12.50
CA ILE A 177 1.92 -2.06 11.46
C ILE A 177 2.25 -1.44 10.11
N TYR A 178 2.60 -0.16 10.11
CA TYR A 178 3.05 0.55 8.91
C TYR A 178 4.24 1.46 9.19
N ALA A 179 5.30 1.22 8.44
CA ALA A 179 6.48 2.07 8.28
C ALA A 179 6.89 2.01 6.80
N PRO A 180 7.18 3.15 6.14
CA PRO A 180 7.66 3.14 4.76
C PRO A 180 9.03 2.45 4.68
N LYS A 181 9.28 1.64 3.65
CA LYS A 181 10.56 0.97 3.43
C LYS A 181 11.07 1.21 2.01
N PHE A 182 12.39 1.29 1.85
CA PHE A 182 13.03 1.29 0.53
C PHE A 182 13.31 -0.15 0.11
N ARG A 183 12.31 -0.80 -0.50
CA ARG A 183 12.41 -2.17 -0.99
C ARG A 183 11.73 -2.29 -2.35
N VAL A 184 12.31 -3.10 -3.23
CA VAL A 184 11.70 -3.44 -4.53
C VAL A 184 10.30 -4.03 -4.32
N GLY A 185 9.35 -3.55 -5.10
CA GLY A 185 7.93 -3.89 -5.02
C GLY A 185 7.12 -3.04 -4.05
N GLU A 186 7.75 -2.26 -3.16
CA GLU A 186 7.05 -1.34 -2.25
C GLU A 186 7.01 0.09 -2.83
N ARG A 187 6.11 0.93 -2.31
CA ARG A 187 5.96 2.31 -2.75
C ARG A 187 7.17 3.15 -2.32
N PHE A 188 7.66 4.02 -3.22
CA PHE A 188 8.76 4.93 -2.88
C PHE A 188 8.37 5.83 -1.69
N PRO A 189 9.15 5.86 -0.60
CA PRO A 189 8.86 6.67 0.58
C PRO A 189 8.67 8.16 0.30
N HIS A 190 7.74 8.75 1.05
CA HIS A 190 7.43 10.18 0.96
C HIS A 190 8.45 11.02 1.71
N PHE A 191 8.93 12.09 1.09
CA PHE A 191 9.54 13.23 1.78
C PHE A 191 9.39 14.50 0.93
N TRP A 192 9.65 15.64 1.56
CA TRP A 192 9.50 16.95 0.93
C TRP A 192 10.79 17.40 0.25
N CYS A 193 10.63 17.98 -0.94
CA CYS A 193 11.69 18.61 -1.71
C CYS A 193 11.23 20.00 -2.17
N SER A 194 12.17 20.75 -2.73
CA SER A 194 11.97 22.02 -3.41
C SER A 194 12.45 21.88 -4.85
N SER A 195 11.61 22.29 -5.80
CA SER A 195 11.92 22.38 -7.22
C SER A 195 11.47 23.76 -7.70
N GLU A 196 12.34 24.52 -8.34
CA GLU A 196 12.02 25.88 -8.83
C GLU A 196 11.39 26.79 -7.75
N ASN A 197 11.87 26.68 -6.51
CA ASN A 197 11.35 27.38 -5.32
C ASN A 197 9.91 27.00 -4.90
N ALA A 198 9.34 25.96 -5.49
CA ALA A 198 8.07 25.37 -5.07
C ALA A 198 8.31 24.10 -4.25
N ARG A 199 7.51 23.93 -3.18
CA ARG A 199 7.50 22.70 -2.38
C ARG A 199 6.85 21.59 -3.19
N VAL A 200 7.55 20.46 -3.35
CA VAL A 200 7.08 19.29 -4.10
C VAL A 200 7.23 18.02 -3.25
N SER A 201 6.32 17.08 -3.45
CA SER A 201 6.37 15.77 -2.83
C SER A 201 7.16 14.78 -3.70
N THR A 202 7.91 13.86 -3.10
CA THR A 202 8.47 12.73 -3.88
C THR A 202 7.40 11.89 -4.56
N HIS A 203 6.15 11.88 -4.08
CA HIS A 203 5.06 11.19 -4.78
C HIS A 203 4.58 11.92 -6.04
N ASP A 204 4.93 13.19 -6.21
CA ASP A 204 4.68 13.95 -7.44
C ASP A 204 5.76 13.74 -8.52
N MET A 205 6.86 13.01 -8.23
CA MET A 205 7.98 12.79 -9.16
C MET A 205 7.50 12.32 -10.52
N MET A 206 6.64 11.30 -10.56
CA MET A 206 6.12 10.75 -11.81
C MET A 206 5.34 11.79 -12.61
N ARG A 207 4.47 12.55 -11.94
CA ARG A 207 3.63 13.57 -12.58
C ARG A 207 4.47 14.71 -13.15
N LEU A 208 5.48 15.17 -12.41
CA LEU A 208 6.34 16.27 -12.80
C LEU A 208 7.35 15.85 -13.88
N ALA A 209 7.87 14.63 -13.82
CA ALA A 209 8.71 14.04 -14.86
C ALA A 209 7.95 13.89 -16.19
N LEU A 210 6.66 13.54 -16.13
CA LEU A 210 5.78 13.47 -17.29
C LEU A 210 5.39 14.84 -17.85
N GLN A 211 5.19 15.87 -17.01
CA GLN A 211 4.86 17.22 -17.48
C GLN A 211 6.03 17.94 -18.16
N SER A 212 7.26 17.55 -17.81
CA SER A 212 8.48 18.11 -18.39
C SER A 212 8.94 17.37 -19.65
N GLY A 213 8.38 16.20 -19.95
CA GLY A 213 8.69 15.43 -21.16
C GLY A 213 7.50 15.35 -22.11
N GLU A 214 7.69 15.65 -23.39
CA GLU A 214 6.71 15.37 -24.45
C GLU A 214 6.77 13.87 -24.82
N SER A 215 6.21 13.00 -23.98
CA SER A 215 6.25 11.56 -24.25
C SER A 215 4.90 10.88 -24.03
N ASP A 216 4.36 10.32 -25.11
CA ASP A 216 3.23 9.37 -25.09
C ASP A 216 3.63 7.98 -24.56
N HIS A 217 4.89 7.81 -24.15
CA HIS A 217 5.43 6.54 -23.69
C HIS A 217 5.38 6.40 -22.17
N VAL A 218 5.26 5.16 -21.71
CA VAL A 218 5.35 4.81 -20.28
C VAL A 218 6.68 5.29 -19.71
N GLN A 219 6.63 6.15 -18.68
CA GLN A 219 7.84 6.68 -18.03
C GLN A 219 8.17 5.95 -16.74
N PHE A 220 9.45 5.64 -16.58
CA PHE A 220 10.08 5.32 -15.31
C PHE A 220 10.90 6.52 -14.85
N VAL A 221 11.10 6.64 -13.55
CA VAL A 221 11.95 7.67 -12.97
C VAL A 221 13.15 7.02 -12.31
N LEU A 222 14.36 7.34 -12.78
CA LEU A 222 15.60 7.04 -12.07
C LEU A 222 15.84 8.15 -11.05
N VAL A 223 15.72 7.82 -9.78
CA VAL A 223 16.00 8.72 -8.66
C VAL A 223 17.43 8.49 -8.19
N VAL A 224 18.24 9.54 -8.16
CA VAL A 224 19.67 9.45 -7.79
C VAL A 224 19.99 10.50 -6.72
N THR A 225 20.86 10.14 -5.78
CA THR A 225 21.40 11.09 -4.78
C THR A 225 22.37 12.07 -5.45
N GLY A 226 22.48 13.30 -4.96
CA GLY A 226 23.39 14.29 -5.52
C GLY A 226 24.86 13.86 -5.42
N ARG A 227 25.26 13.21 -4.32
CA ARG A 227 26.59 12.60 -4.13
C ARG A 227 26.97 11.65 -5.27
N ASP A 228 26.03 10.81 -5.70
CA ASP A 228 26.29 9.70 -6.63
C ASP A 228 25.88 10.06 -8.08
N ALA A 229 25.26 11.23 -8.29
CA ALA A 229 24.67 11.67 -9.56
C ALA A 229 25.67 11.68 -10.72
N ALA A 230 26.87 12.24 -10.53
CA ALA A 230 27.85 12.36 -11.62
C ALA A 230 28.30 10.99 -12.15
N GLN A 231 28.52 10.02 -11.25
CA GLN A 231 28.94 8.67 -11.61
C GLN A 231 27.80 7.90 -12.31
N VAL A 232 26.57 7.99 -11.78
CA VAL A 232 25.39 7.35 -12.37
C VAL A 232 25.10 7.92 -13.76
N ILE A 233 25.12 9.26 -13.90
CA ILE A 233 24.88 9.93 -15.19
C ILE A 233 25.92 9.46 -16.21
N SER A 234 27.21 9.56 -15.89
CA SER A 234 28.29 9.15 -16.79
C SER A 234 28.16 7.69 -17.24
N SER A 235 27.81 6.80 -16.31
CA SER A 235 27.61 5.37 -16.60
C SER A 235 26.43 5.14 -17.54
N CYS A 236 25.32 5.86 -17.36
CA CYS A 236 24.15 5.78 -18.23
C CYS A 236 24.41 6.38 -19.62
N LEU A 237 25.10 7.52 -19.72
CA LEU A 237 25.41 8.19 -20.99
C LEU A 237 26.21 7.31 -21.94
N SER A 238 27.11 6.48 -21.41
CA SER A 238 28.00 5.64 -22.22
C SER A 238 27.29 4.46 -22.92
N SER A 239 26.09 4.08 -22.46
CA SER A 239 25.58 2.71 -22.67
C SER A 239 24.05 2.59 -22.85
N THR A 240 23.29 3.68 -22.88
CA THR A 240 21.81 3.62 -22.97
C THR A 240 21.35 3.68 -24.43
N SER A 241 20.48 2.75 -24.85
CA SER A 241 19.88 2.79 -26.19
C SER A 241 18.86 3.92 -26.29
N SER A 242 18.73 4.52 -27.48
CA SER A 242 17.80 5.63 -27.72
C SER A 242 16.35 5.25 -27.42
N ALA A 243 15.97 3.98 -27.57
CA ALA A 243 14.63 3.53 -27.25
C ALA A 243 14.35 3.55 -25.74
N VAL A 244 15.32 3.16 -24.92
CA VAL A 244 15.18 3.14 -23.45
C VAL A 244 15.13 4.57 -22.89
N ALA A 245 15.89 5.48 -23.49
CA ALA A 245 15.89 6.89 -23.13
C ALA A 245 14.51 7.54 -23.19
N THR A 246 13.67 7.16 -24.17
CA THR A 246 12.30 7.70 -24.29
C THR A 246 11.37 7.31 -23.14
N HIS A 247 11.74 6.31 -22.35
CA HIS A 247 10.96 5.76 -21.25
C HIS A 247 11.53 6.09 -19.87
N LEU A 248 12.59 6.89 -19.80
CA LEU A 248 13.33 7.10 -18.56
C LEU A 248 13.57 8.58 -18.31
N SER A 249 13.02 9.07 -17.21
CA SER A 249 13.31 10.39 -16.66
C SER A 249 14.32 10.28 -15.52
N LEU A 250 15.14 11.31 -15.33
CA LEU A 250 16.11 11.40 -14.24
C LEU A 250 15.65 12.44 -13.21
N VAL A 251 15.66 12.07 -11.93
CA VAL A 251 15.47 13.00 -10.80
C VAL A 251 16.71 12.92 -9.91
N VAL A 252 17.43 14.03 -9.82
CA VAL A 252 18.58 14.16 -8.91
C VAL A 252 18.11 14.84 -7.63
N LEU A 253 18.21 14.13 -6.51
CA LEU A 253 17.89 14.62 -5.17
C LEU A 253 19.14 15.19 -4.50
N ARG A 254 19.14 16.50 -4.25
CA ARG A 254 20.28 17.24 -3.72
C ARG A 254 20.15 17.49 -2.23
N SER A 255 21.25 17.29 -1.52
CA SER A 255 21.49 17.72 -0.15
C SER A 255 22.18 19.08 -0.12
N SER A 256 22.07 19.80 0.99
CA SER A 256 22.87 21.01 1.25
C SER A 256 24.39 20.71 1.28
N ALA A 257 24.77 19.46 1.56
CA ALA A 257 26.15 18.99 1.60
C ALA A 257 26.75 18.63 0.23
N ASP A 258 25.92 18.53 -0.82
CA ASP A 258 26.40 18.13 -2.14
C ASP A 258 27.15 19.30 -2.80
N GLY A 259 28.46 19.12 -3.02
CA GLY A 259 29.31 20.10 -3.68
C GLY A 259 28.75 20.50 -5.05
N PRO A 260 28.41 21.79 -5.29
CA PRO A 260 27.53 22.16 -6.40
C PRO A 260 28.16 22.00 -7.78
N ALA A 261 29.49 22.12 -7.90
CA ALA A 261 30.15 22.20 -9.20
C ALA A 261 30.04 20.90 -10.02
N ASN A 262 30.45 19.75 -9.47
CA ASN A 262 30.47 18.49 -10.22
C ASN A 262 29.06 17.98 -10.54
N VAL A 263 28.10 18.17 -9.62
CA VAL A 263 26.71 17.73 -9.80
C VAL A 263 26.00 18.59 -10.85
N ASN A 264 26.19 19.91 -10.82
CA ASN A 264 25.60 20.80 -11.83
C ASN A 264 26.10 20.47 -13.24
N THR A 265 27.41 20.28 -13.41
CA THR A 265 27.97 19.91 -14.71
C THR A 265 27.41 18.59 -15.23
N ALA A 266 27.27 17.58 -14.37
CA ALA A 266 26.68 16.30 -14.77
C ALA A 266 25.19 16.43 -15.14
N ILE A 267 24.42 17.25 -14.43
CA ILE A 267 23.01 17.53 -14.75
C ILE A 267 22.91 18.25 -16.10
N GLU A 268 23.73 19.27 -16.33
CA GLU A 268 23.79 20.01 -17.60
C GLU A 268 24.18 19.07 -18.76
N GLU A 269 25.14 18.18 -18.55
CA GLU A 269 25.50 17.15 -19.53
C GLU A 269 24.31 16.24 -19.83
N ALA A 270 23.63 15.72 -18.80
CA ALA A 270 22.45 14.89 -18.97
C ALA A 270 21.32 15.61 -19.74
N GLN A 271 21.07 16.89 -19.45
CA GLN A 271 20.06 17.72 -20.12
C GLN A 271 20.37 17.95 -21.61
N ASN A 272 21.65 18.04 -21.96
CA ASN A 272 22.09 18.23 -23.34
C ASN A 272 22.12 16.91 -24.15
N THR A 273 21.86 15.78 -23.51
CA THR A 273 21.85 14.46 -24.15
C THR A 273 20.44 13.92 -24.30
N SER A 274 20.21 13.08 -25.30
CA SER A 274 18.95 12.37 -25.48
C SER A 274 18.89 11.06 -24.67
N THR A 275 19.57 10.99 -23.53
CA THR A 275 19.67 9.77 -22.69
C THR A 275 18.48 9.63 -21.75
N PHE A 276 17.86 10.75 -21.39
CA PHE A 276 16.69 10.81 -20.53
C PHE A 276 15.60 11.64 -21.20
N SER A 277 14.34 11.26 -21.01
CA SER A 277 13.18 11.98 -21.51
C SER A 277 13.00 13.35 -20.84
N SER A 278 13.34 13.42 -19.56
CA SER A 278 13.40 14.65 -18.76
C SER A 278 14.43 14.51 -17.66
N VAL A 279 15.05 15.63 -17.27
CA VAL A 279 16.05 15.69 -16.20
C VAL A 279 15.64 16.78 -15.21
N LEU A 280 15.35 16.36 -13.98
CA LEU A 280 14.90 17.22 -12.89
C LEU A 280 15.94 17.23 -11.76
N SER A 281 16.11 18.38 -11.13
CA SER A 281 17.01 18.58 -10.00
C SER A 281 16.24 19.17 -8.83
N TRP A 282 16.12 18.41 -7.74
CA TRP A 282 15.30 18.78 -6.59
C TRP A 282 16.16 18.92 -5.35
N GLN A 283 15.95 19.99 -4.58
CA GLN A 283 16.61 20.19 -3.29
C GLN A 283 15.79 19.53 -2.19
N VAL A 284 16.35 18.60 -1.43
CA VAL A 284 15.65 17.98 -0.31
C VAL A 284 15.52 18.98 0.84
N LEU A 285 14.34 19.06 1.46
CA LEU A 285 14.09 19.94 2.61
C LEU A 285 14.52 19.24 3.91
N GLU A 286 15.78 19.39 4.27
CA GLU A 286 16.42 18.66 5.38
C GLU A 286 15.99 19.14 6.78
N ASP A 287 15.49 20.38 6.89
CA ASP A 287 15.13 21.03 8.16
C ASP A 287 13.80 20.52 8.76
N GLU A 288 13.05 19.71 8.01
CA GLU A 288 11.80 19.11 8.47
C GLU A 288 12.12 17.90 9.37
N SER A 289 11.62 17.91 10.62
CA SER A 289 11.83 16.86 11.62
C SER A 289 11.45 15.44 11.16
N ASP A 290 10.67 15.35 10.09
CA ASP A 290 10.14 14.12 9.50
C ASP A 290 11.01 13.54 8.37
N ASN A 291 12.13 14.18 8.00
CA ASN A 291 12.90 13.76 6.82
C ASN A 291 13.88 12.59 7.04
N LYS A 292 13.56 11.70 7.98
CA LYS A 292 14.35 10.49 8.26
C LYS A 292 14.41 9.53 7.06
N ALA A 293 13.38 9.56 6.21
CA ALA A 293 13.35 8.77 4.98
C ALA A 293 14.47 9.17 4.01
N TRP A 294 14.72 10.47 3.84
CA TRP A 294 15.85 10.95 3.06
C TRP A 294 17.19 10.48 3.62
N THR A 295 17.41 10.67 4.93
CA THR A 295 18.65 10.24 5.59
C THR A 295 18.86 8.74 5.42
N HIS A 296 17.81 7.93 5.57
CA HIS A 296 17.87 6.49 5.35
C HIS A 296 18.24 6.15 3.89
N PHE A 297 17.63 6.84 2.91
CA PHE A 297 17.95 6.65 1.50
C PHE A 297 19.42 6.97 1.22
N MET A 298 19.88 8.17 1.59
CA MET A 298 21.26 8.63 1.39
C MET A 298 22.31 7.71 2.01
N ASN A 299 22.01 7.14 3.18
CA ASN A 299 22.96 6.30 3.91
C ASN A 299 23.03 4.88 3.35
N SER A 300 22.01 4.41 2.65
CA SER A 300 21.89 3.00 2.27
C SER A 300 21.80 2.76 0.77
N LYS A 301 21.49 3.79 -0.03
CA LYS A 301 21.20 3.72 -1.47
C LYS A 301 21.86 4.88 -2.21
N ALA A 302 22.19 4.60 -3.47
CA ALA A 302 22.69 5.57 -4.42
C ALA A 302 21.63 5.92 -5.48
N ALA A 303 20.87 4.92 -5.93
CA ALA A 303 19.83 5.11 -6.93
C ALA A 303 18.64 4.17 -6.72
N ALA A 304 17.48 4.58 -7.22
CA ALA A 304 16.28 3.76 -7.30
C ALA A 304 15.54 4.00 -8.62
N LEU A 305 15.09 2.92 -9.24
CA LEU A 305 14.20 2.97 -10.40
C LEU A 305 12.77 2.91 -9.89
N VAL A 306 11.99 3.96 -10.16
CA VAL A 306 10.60 4.09 -9.75
C VAL A 306 9.70 3.87 -10.96
N ARG A 307 8.70 3.01 -10.78
CA ARG A 307 7.68 2.65 -11.76
C ARG A 307 6.67 3.79 -11.95
N PRO A 308 5.92 3.79 -13.07
CA PRO A 308 4.84 4.76 -13.33
C PRO A 308 3.83 4.95 -12.19
N ASP A 309 3.59 3.90 -11.42
CA ASP A 309 2.63 3.86 -10.32
C ASP A 309 3.25 4.14 -8.94
N GLY A 310 4.49 4.61 -8.90
CA GLY A 310 5.20 5.03 -7.70
C GLY A 310 5.85 3.91 -6.88
N HIS A 311 5.83 2.66 -7.37
CA HIS A 311 6.52 1.53 -6.73
C HIS A 311 7.96 1.43 -7.18
N ILE A 312 8.82 0.93 -6.30
CA ILE A 312 10.23 0.73 -6.58
C ILE A 312 10.39 -0.52 -7.44
N GLY A 313 10.96 -0.35 -8.63
CA GLY A 313 11.26 -1.43 -9.57
C GLY A 313 12.64 -2.06 -9.38
N ALA A 314 13.63 -1.23 -9.05
CA ALA A 314 15.01 -1.66 -8.78
C ALA A 314 15.71 -0.64 -7.88
N MET A 315 16.79 -1.05 -7.23
CA MET A 315 17.57 -0.21 -6.31
C MET A 315 19.05 -0.57 -6.38
N TRP A 316 19.90 0.43 -6.19
CA TRP A 316 21.35 0.28 -6.19
C TRP A 316 21.96 0.96 -4.97
N LYS A 317 22.95 0.29 -4.38
CA LYS A 317 23.84 0.87 -3.37
C LYS A 317 25.02 1.58 -4.02
N ALA A 318 25.77 2.34 -3.23
CA ALA A 318 26.93 3.08 -3.72
C ALA A 318 28.02 2.18 -4.34
N ASP A 319 28.24 1.00 -3.77
CA ASP A 319 29.19 -0.01 -4.27
C ASP A 319 28.70 -0.76 -5.51
N GLU A 320 27.42 -0.61 -5.87
CA GLU A 320 26.79 -1.26 -7.02
C GLU A 320 26.68 -0.31 -8.24
N ILE A 321 27.03 0.97 -8.09
CA ILE A 321 26.91 1.99 -9.14
C ILE A 321 27.79 1.67 -10.35
N ASP A 322 28.99 1.11 -10.14
CA ASP A 322 29.90 0.77 -11.25
C ASP A 322 29.30 -0.27 -12.21
N GLY A 323 28.30 -1.03 -11.75
CA GLY A 323 27.53 -1.96 -12.58
C GLY A 323 26.31 -1.34 -13.27
N LEU A 324 25.96 -0.09 -12.96
CA LEU A 324 24.78 0.61 -13.49
C LEU A 324 25.06 1.13 -14.92
N SER A 325 25.06 0.20 -15.87
CA SER A 325 25.10 0.50 -17.31
C SER A 325 23.69 0.67 -17.88
N GLY A 326 23.58 1.26 -19.07
CA GLY A 326 22.32 1.32 -19.80
C GLY A 326 21.70 -0.08 -20.08
N ALA A 327 22.52 -1.11 -20.26
CA ALA A 327 22.05 -2.49 -20.36
C ALA A 327 21.45 -3.00 -19.04
N ALA A 328 22.12 -2.76 -17.91
CA ALA A 328 21.62 -3.11 -16.58
C ALA A 328 20.30 -2.36 -16.26
N LEU A 329 20.20 -1.11 -16.70
CA LEU A 329 19.00 -0.29 -16.54
C LEU A 329 17.83 -0.81 -17.37
N THR A 330 18.10 -1.18 -18.63
CA THR A 330 17.12 -1.82 -19.52
C THR A 330 16.59 -3.12 -18.92
N GLN A 331 17.50 -3.98 -18.45
CA GLN A 331 17.15 -5.21 -17.76
C GLN A 331 16.33 -4.94 -16.50
N SER A 332 16.72 -3.94 -15.71
CA SER A 332 16.02 -3.55 -14.49
C SER A 332 14.62 -3.02 -14.78
N MET A 333 14.41 -2.27 -15.86
CA MET A 333 13.09 -1.83 -16.30
C MET A 333 12.24 -3.03 -16.72
N GLN A 334 12.79 -3.98 -17.48
CA GLN A 334 12.10 -5.22 -17.86
C GLN A 334 11.75 -6.09 -16.64
N GLN A 335 12.60 -6.14 -15.63
CA GLN A 335 12.34 -6.87 -14.38
C GLN A 335 11.36 -6.14 -13.47
N ALA A 336 11.41 -4.80 -13.40
CA ALA A 336 10.47 -3.97 -12.68
C ALA A 336 9.04 -4.13 -13.20
N VAL A 337 8.92 -4.52 -14.46
CA VAL A 337 7.69 -4.88 -15.13
C VAL A 337 7.22 -6.30 -14.75
N GLN A 338 7.95 -7.09 -13.97
CA GLN A 338 7.63 -8.50 -13.65
C GLN A 338 7.80 -8.83 -12.16
N LEU A 339 7.44 -7.93 -11.25
CA LEU A 339 7.71 -8.10 -9.81
C LEU A 339 6.82 -9.16 -9.12
N GLY A 340 5.82 -9.69 -9.83
CA GLY A 340 4.80 -10.61 -9.32
C GLY A 340 5.04 -12.08 -9.60
#